data_AF-A0A820RV25-F1
#
_entry.id   AF-A0A820RV25-F1
#
_cell.length_a   1.000
_cell.length_b   1.000
_cell.length_c   1.000
_cell.angle_alpha   90.00
_cell.angle_beta   90.00
_cell.angle_gamma   90.00
#
_symmetry.space_group_name_H-M   'P 1'
#
loop_
_entity.id
_entity.type
_entity.pdbx_description
1 polymer ?
#
loop_
_entity_poly.entity_id
_entity_poly.type
_entity_poly.pdbx_seq_one_letter_code
_entity_poly.pdbx_strand_id
1 'polypeptide(L)'
;TNSVTVSSNGLLCIGSCSNAYSNQYLPTTSVGGPTAFGFWDDLEIYSGTGQMVYYATSGTAPNRITTFEYYTSYYASPSSYFHFQIIFYENLPNVVKYVYFEIF
;
A
#
# COMPACT_ATOMS: atom_id res chain seq x y z
N THR A 1 -3.29 5.27 20.53
CA THR A 1 -3.55 4.15 19.62
C THR A 1 -2.76 4.40 18.35
N ASN A 2 -1.88 3.49 17.97
CA ASN A 2 -1.14 3.64 16.71
C ASN A 2 -2.02 3.05 15.59
N SER A 3 -2.35 3.86 14.60
CA SER A 3 -3.09 3.46 13.40
C SER A 3 -2.20 3.59 12.17
N VAL A 4 -2.42 2.72 11.19
CA VAL A 4 -1.83 2.85 9.85
C VAL A 4 -2.91 3.37 8.92
N THR A 5 -2.59 4.39 8.14
CA THR A 5 -3.44 4.88 7.05
C THR A 5 -3.12 4.10 5.79
N VAL A 6 -4.13 3.53 5.16
CA VAL A 6 -4.04 2.83 3.87
C VAL A 6 -4.53 3.78 2.78
N SER A 7 -3.66 4.18 1.87
CA SER A 7 -4.02 4.99 0.69
C SER A 7 -4.28 4.08 -0.50
N SER A 8 -5.29 4.38 -1.33
CA SER A 8 -5.50 3.71 -2.62
C SER A 8 -4.29 3.85 -3.54
N ASN A 9 -3.61 5.00 -3.47
CA ASN A 9 -2.41 5.38 -4.23
C ASN A 9 -1.15 4.59 -3.83
N GLY A 10 -1.29 3.36 -3.34
CA GLY A 10 -0.18 2.43 -3.07
C GLY A 10 0.74 2.81 -1.90
N LEU A 11 0.21 3.52 -0.90
CA LEU A 11 0.95 3.96 0.30
C LEU A 11 0.35 3.39 1.58
N LEU A 12 1.23 3.01 2.52
CA LEU A 12 0.88 2.80 3.92
C LEU A 12 1.64 3.81 4.78
N CYS A 13 0.94 4.65 5.53
CA CYS A 13 1.58 5.75 6.28
C CYS A 13 1.21 5.72 7.77
N ILE A 14 2.19 6.05 8.61
CA ILE A 14 1.96 6.42 10.01
C ILE A 14 1.91 7.94 10.07
N GLY A 15 0.77 8.50 10.49
CA GLY A 15 0.48 9.92 10.38
C GLY A 15 -0.38 10.23 9.14
N SER A 16 -0.03 11.28 8.39
CA SER A 16 -0.74 11.64 7.15
C SER A 16 -0.15 10.93 5.92
N CYS A 17 -1.02 10.47 5.03
CA CYS A 17 -0.66 10.03 3.69
C CYS A 17 -0.81 11.17 2.67
N SER A 18 -0.05 11.06 1.58
CA SER A 18 -0.22 11.91 0.41
C SER A 18 -1.58 11.64 -0.26
N ASN A 19 -2.23 12.72 -0.70
CA ASN A 19 -3.42 12.71 -1.55
C ASN A 19 -3.11 13.21 -2.98
N ALA A 20 -1.83 13.28 -3.34
CA ALA A 20 -1.41 13.75 -4.66
C ALA A 20 -1.70 12.70 -5.74
N TYR A 21 -2.29 13.19 -6.84
CA TYR A 21 -2.50 12.45 -8.10
C TYR A 21 -1.21 12.27 -8.92
N SER A 22 -0.08 12.79 -8.44
CA SER A 22 1.21 12.63 -9.09
C SER A 22 2.32 12.51 -8.05
N ASN A 23 3.29 11.67 -8.37
CA ASN A 23 4.46 11.45 -7.56
C ASN A 23 5.29 12.73 -7.39
N GLN A 24 5.94 12.83 -6.23
CA GLN A 24 6.95 13.86 -5.97
C GLN A 24 8.29 13.19 -5.72
N TYR A 25 9.38 13.91 -5.99
CA TYR A 25 10.72 13.45 -5.64
C TYR A 25 10.84 13.26 -4.12
N LEU A 26 11.57 12.22 -3.72
CA LEU A 26 11.95 12.03 -2.32
C LEU A 26 13.27 12.80 -2.03
N PRO A 27 13.41 13.42 -0.85
CA PRO A 27 12.43 13.51 0.23
C PRO A 27 11.29 14.49 -0.10
N THR A 28 10.09 14.20 0.38
CA THR A 28 8.87 15.02 0.17
C THR A 28 8.18 15.31 1.49
N THR A 29 7.48 16.44 1.57
CA THR A 29 6.60 16.81 2.69
C THR A 29 5.16 16.33 2.48
N SER A 30 4.86 15.63 1.38
CA SER A 30 3.51 15.12 1.09
C SER A 30 3.10 13.94 1.97
N VAL A 31 4.02 13.36 2.76
CA VAL A 31 3.74 12.34 3.77
C VAL A 31 4.22 12.83 5.13
N GLY A 32 3.44 12.54 6.19
CA GLY A 32 3.69 13.10 7.53
C GLY A 32 4.55 12.24 8.45
N GLY A 33 5.03 11.10 8.00
CA GLY A 33 5.77 10.16 8.84
C GLY A 33 6.28 8.93 8.08
N PRO A 34 6.72 7.87 8.80
CA PRO A 34 7.17 6.63 8.20
C PRO A 34 6.12 6.09 7.22
N THR A 35 6.56 5.86 5.99
CA THR A 35 5.70 5.45 4.89
C THR A 35 6.32 4.30 4.14
N ALA A 36 5.55 3.24 3.91
CA ALA A 36 5.88 2.19 2.96
C ALA A 36 5.29 2.55 1.60
N PHE A 37 6.15 2.60 0.58
CA PHE A 37 5.79 2.93 -0.79
C PHE A 37 5.72 1.64 -1.60
N GLY A 38 4.52 1.06 -1.73
CA GLY A 38 4.33 -0.15 -2.54
C GLY A 38 4.41 0.17 -4.02
N PHE A 39 3.53 1.06 -4.47
CA PHE A 39 3.55 1.63 -5.80
C PHE A 39 2.84 2.99 -5.75
N TRP A 40 3.55 4.02 -5.31
CA TRP A 40 2.97 5.36 -5.25
C TRP A 40 2.62 5.80 -6.66
N ASP A 41 1.34 6.00 -6.95
CA ASP A 41 0.84 6.53 -8.22
C ASP A 41 -0.65 6.93 -8.04
N ASP A 42 -1.29 7.44 -9.08
CA ASP A 42 -2.73 7.74 -9.09
C ASP A 42 -3.55 6.46 -9.32
N LEU A 43 -3.75 5.70 -8.24
CA LEU A 43 -4.46 4.42 -8.27
C LEU A 43 -5.86 4.54 -7.69
N GLU A 44 -6.81 3.88 -8.34
CA GLU A 44 -8.23 3.91 -8.05
C GLU A 44 -8.79 2.50 -7.84
N ILE A 45 -9.77 2.40 -6.94
CA ILE A 45 -10.60 1.21 -6.76
C ILE A 45 -11.94 1.49 -7.42
N TYR A 46 -12.22 0.82 -8.53
CA TYR A 46 -13.45 1.06 -9.28
C TYR A 46 -14.64 0.27 -8.71
N SER A 47 -15.73 0.99 -8.45
CA SER A 47 -16.99 0.39 -7.97
C SER A 47 -17.56 -0.64 -8.95
N GLY A 48 -18.15 -1.71 -8.43
CA GLY A 48 -18.70 -2.81 -9.24
C GLY A 48 -17.65 -3.78 -9.81
N THR A 49 -16.38 -3.65 -9.41
CA THR A 49 -15.30 -4.56 -9.77
C THR A 49 -14.82 -5.39 -8.57
N GLY A 50 -13.89 -6.31 -8.79
CA GLY A 50 -13.19 -7.04 -7.71
C GLY A 50 -12.00 -6.28 -7.12
N GLN A 51 -11.77 -5.03 -7.51
CA GLN A 51 -10.66 -4.22 -7.01
C GLN A 51 -10.88 -3.82 -5.56
N MET A 52 -9.84 -3.93 -4.75
CA MET A 52 -9.87 -3.64 -3.33
C MET A 52 -8.44 -3.60 -2.76
N VAL A 53 -8.29 -3.04 -1.56
CA VAL A 53 -7.11 -3.26 -0.71
C VAL A 53 -7.51 -4.17 0.45
N TYR A 54 -6.89 -5.35 0.52
CA TYR A 54 -7.07 -6.30 1.61
C TYR A 54 -5.93 -6.17 2.62
N TYR A 55 -6.20 -6.55 3.86
CA TYR A 55 -5.14 -6.81 4.83
C TYR A 55 -5.46 -8.02 5.69
N ALA A 56 -4.43 -8.75 6.07
CA ALA A 56 -4.54 -9.87 6.99
C ALA A 56 -3.30 -9.96 7.87
N THR A 57 -3.50 -10.40 9.11
CA THR A 57 -2.39 -10.83 9.98
C THR A 57 -2.50 -12.32 10.19
N SER A 58 -1.44 -13.05 9.89
CA SER A 58 -1.37 -14.50 10.01
C SER A 58 -0.27 -14.92 10.98
N GLY A 59 -0.29 -16.19 11.40
CA GLY A 59 0.66 -16.74 12.36
C GLY A 59 0.32 -16.39 13.81
N THR A 60 1.26 -16.68 14.70
CA THR A 60 1.14 -16.44 16.14
C THR A 60 2.35 -15.66 16.65
N ALA A 61 2.16 -14.86 17.70
CA ALA A 61 3.25 -14.12 18.29
C ALA A 61 4.37 -15.06 18.77
N PRO A 62 5.66 -14.70 18.63
CA PRO A 62 6.18 -13.42 18.11
C PRO A 62 6.50 -13.43 16.59
N ASN A 63 5.90 -14.32 15.81
CA ASN A 63 6.22 -14.55 14.39
C ASN A 63 5.04 -14.21 13.46
N ARG A 64 4.21 -13.23 13.82
CA ARG A 64 3.09 -12.82 12.96
C ARG A 64 3.59 -12.14 11.68
N ILE A 65 2.79 -12.28 10.62
CA ILE A 65 3.02 -11.63 9.34
C ILE A 65 1.79 -10.80 9.02
N THR A 66 1.96 -9.50 8.81
CA THR A 66 0.89 -8.62 8.35
C THR A 66 1.12 -8.30 6.88
N THR A 67 0.17 -8.69 6.04
CA THR A 67 0.20 -8.44 4.59
C THR A 67 -0.92 -7.47 4.24
N PHE A 68 -0.58 -6.45 3.47
CA PHE A 68 -1.51 -5.61 2.73
C PHE A 68 -1.42 -5.99 1.27
N GLU A 69 -2.55 -6.28 0.64
CA GLU A 69 -2.64 -6.66 -0.77
C GLU A 69 -3.48 -5.64 -1.52
N TYR A 70 -2.88 -5.06 -2.55
CA TYR A 70 -3.50 -4.10 -3.44
C TYR A 70 -3.91 -4.83 -4.71
N TYR A 71 -5.19 -4.75 -5.05
CA TYR A 71 -5.71 -5.08 -6.37
C TYR A 71 -6.51 -3.86 -6.85
N THR A 72 -5.85 -2.97 -7.58
CA THR A 72 -6.36 -1.63 -7.95
C THR A 72 -6.16 -1.38 -9.44
N SER A 73 -6.55 -0.22 -9.95
CA SER A 73 -6.23 0.18 -11.31
C SER A 73 -5.74 1.62 -11.42
N TYR A 74 -5.11 1.97 -12.54
CA TYR A 74 -4.76 3.36 -12.80
C TYR A 74 -6.00 4.26 -12.92
N TYR A 75 -5.90 5.49 -12.46
CA TYR A 75 -6.95 6.49 -12.61
C TYR A 75 -7.35 6.68 -14.09
N ALA A 76 -8.65 6.77 -14.34
CA ALA A 76 -9.26 6.78 -15.67
C ALA A 76 -8.94 5.57 -16.60
N SER A 77 -8.31 4.51 -16.10
CA SER A 77 -8.05 3.26 -16.84
C SER A 77 -8.43 2.03 -16.00
N PRO A 78 -9.72 1.65 -15.92
CA PRO A 78 -10.18 0.57 -15.03
C PRO A 78 -9.69 -0.83 -15.40
N SER A 79 -9.13 -1.01 -16.61
CA SER A 79 -8.52 -2.26 -17.06
C SER A 79 -7.01 -2.30 -16.86
N SER A 80 -6.43 -1.23 -16.33
CA SER A 80 -5.02 -1.10 -16.04
C SER A 80 -4.74 -1.55 -14.61
N TYR A 81 -4.61 -2.86 -14.37
CA TYR A 81 -4.51 -3.47 -13.04
C TYR A 81 -3.13 -3.35 -12.38
N PHE A 82 -3.14 -3.04 -11.09
CA PHE A 82 -1.98 -3.05 -10.22
C PHE A 82 -2.26 -4.03 -9.09
N HIS A 83 -1.51 -5.14 -9.10
CA HIS A 83 -1.56 -6.20 -8.11
C HIS A 83 -0.21 -6.35 -7.41
N PHE A 84 -0.14 -5.94 -6.15
CA PHE A 84 1.07 -6.04 -5.34
C PHE A 84 0.77 -6.20 -3.85
N GLN A 85 1.78 -6.60 -3.09
CA GLN A 85 1.70 -6.75 -1.64
C GLN A 85 2.80 -5.97 -0.92
N ILE A 86 2.46 -5.47 0.27
CA ILE A 86 3.38 -4.89 1.25
C ILE A 86 3.30 -5.73 2.52
N ILE A 87 4.42 -6.33 2.93
CA ILE A 87 4.47 -7.36 3.95
C ILE A 87 5.43 -6.94 5.07
N PHE A 88 4.94 -7.02 6.31
CA PHE A 88 5.70 -6.80 7.53
C PHE A 88 5.78 -8.08 8.36
N TYR A 89 6.93 -8.29 8.98
CA TYR A 89 7.24 -9.46 9.79
C TYR A 89 7.50 -9.03 11.23
N GLU A 90 6.74 -9.56 12.19
CA GLU A 90 6.88 -9.22 13.61
C GLU A 90 8.29 -9.52 14.15
N ASN A 91 8.89 -10.61 13.70
CA ASN A 91 10.22 -11.06 14.12
C ASN A 91 11.39 -10.46 13.32
N LEU A 92 11.11 -9.63 12.31
CA LEU A 92 12.12 -8.94 11.50
C LEU A 92 11.79 -7.44 11.43
N PRO A 93 11.94 -6.71 12.54
CA PRO A 93 11.69 -5.27 12.56
C PRO A 93 12.61 -4.54 11.57
N ASN A 94 12.14 -3.41 11.05
CA ASN A 94 12.82 -2.58 10.04
C ASN A 94 12.98 -3.22 8.64
N VAL A 95 12.39 -4.39 8.41
CA VAL A 95 12.29 -5.00 7.08
C VAL A 95 10.86 -4.88 6.58
N VAL A 96 10.72 -4.39 5.34
CA VAL A 96 9.47 -4.42 4.59
C VAL A 96 9.72 -5.19 3.30
N LYS A 97 8.85 -6.15 2.98
CA LYS A 97 8.90 -6.90 1.72
C LYS A 97 7.82 -6.41 0.78
N TYR A 98 8.20 -6.15 -0.45
CA TYR A 98 7.31 -5.83 -1.55
C TYR A 98 7.26 -6.99 -2.53
N VAL A 99 6.06 -7.36 -2.99
CA VAL A 99 5.86 -8.40 -4.01
C VAL A 99 4.96 -7.82 -5.08
N TYR A 100 5.37 -7.94 -6.35
CA TYR A 100 4.62 -7.45 -7.49
C TYR A 100 4.17 -8.62 -8.35
N PHE A 101 2.88 -8.68 -8.66
CA PHE A 101 2.28 -9.72 -9.49
C PHE A 101 1.91 -9.19 -10.87
N GLU A 102 1.24 -8.04 -10.91
CA GLU A 102 0.83 -7.34 -12.13
C GLU A 102 0.94 -5.84 -11.89
N ILE A 103 1.45 -5.10 -12.87
CA ILE A 103 1.58 -3.65 -12.82
C ILE A 103 1.31 -3.20 -14.24
N PHE A 104 0.04 -2.98 -14.61
CA PHE A 104 -0.38 -2.22 -15.78
C PHE A 104 -1.88 -2.11 -16.00
#